data_AF-A0A5D0VWE0-F1
#
_entry.id   AF-A0A5D0VWE0-F1
#
_cell.length_a   1.000
_cell.length_b   1.000
_cell.length_c   1.000
_cell.angle_alpha   90.00
_cell.angle_beta   90.00
_cell.angle_gamma   90.00
#
_symmetry.space_group_name_H-M   'P 1'
#
loop_
_entity.id
_entity.type
_entity.pdbx_description
1 polymer ?
#
loop_
_entity_poly.entity_id
_entity_poly.type
_entity_poly.pdbx_seq_one_letter_code
_entity_poly.pdbx_strand_id
1 'polypeptide(L)'
;MGLKDLFFALLILPGFVAASGGVPEKLKLTTVTDRAYSAIGATAPGTYENHGHNNNLSFIITEKGVVVFNGGDNYLLAKAFHNSIRSITEKDVKYVVNENAQGHSMLGNSYWRDQGVPIIAQNEAIREFEHQGDAKLASMKRRNKEKAEGTYVAVPDIGFDTQHDLNMGDVQIQLHYFGPGHSPGDIALWVPEEKLLITGDLGFHQRLLAVFEDTETGAWVESFDKMTAQLDPEIVIPGHGEPTTIDVVTEETRGYLVFLRNAVIEILEQGGGLDDAYNIDQSQWSYLDTFEELAGKNAGRVYQDLEFEYF
;
A
#
# COMPACT_ATOMS: atom_id res chain seq x y z
N MET A 1 36.94 55.64 -4.36
CA MET A 1 37.89 54.51 -4.25
C MET A 1 37.72 53.93 -2.85
N GLY A 2 37.08 52.78 -2.60
CA GLY A 2 36.48 51.80 -3.48
C GLY A 2 35.33 51.09 -2.75
N LEU A 3 34.31 50.73 -3.54
CA LEU A 3 33.19 49.86 -3.22
C LEU A 3 33.76 48.45 -2.96
N LYS A 4 33.37 47.79 -1.86
CA LYS A 4 33.61 46.36 -1.65
C LYS A 4 32.29 45.67 -1.42
N ASP A 5 31.72 45.25 -2.55
CA ASP A 5 30.95 44.04 -2.82
C ASP A 5 30.53 43.22 -1.58
N LEU A 6 29.27 43.39 -1.17
CA LEU A 6 28.56 42.43 -0.34
C LEU A 6 27.81 41.49 -1.29
N PHE A 7 28.37 40.31 -1.53
CA PHE A 7 27.70 39.23 -2.25
C PHE A 7 26.49 38.76 -1.43
N PHE A 8 25.29 39.10 -1.87
CA PHE A 8 24.07 38.39 -1.47
C PHE A 8 24.11 37.02 -2.15
N ALA A 9 24.40 35.97 -1.37
CA ALA A 9 24.11 34.61 -1.79
C ALA A 9 22.58 34.45 -1.81
N LEU A 10 22.00 34.52 -3.00
CA LEU A 10 20.61 34.17 -3.24
C LEU A 10 20.49 32.67 -2.97
N LEU A 11 19.95 32.28 -1.80
CA LEU A 11 19.51 30.92 -1.55
C LEU A 11 18.39 30.63 -2.55
N ILE A 12 18.71 29.88 -3.60
CA ILE A 12 17.72 29.26 -4.47
C ILE A 12 17.10 28.14 -3.64
N LEU A 13 16.00 28.44 -2.95
CA LEU A 13 15.08 27.42 -2.48
C LEU A 13 14.62 26.65 -3.73
N PRO A 14 14.67 25.30 -3.74
CA PRO A 14 14.03 24.55 -4.80
C PRO A 14 12.56 24.93 -4.81
N GLY A 15 12.14 25.60 -5.88
CA GLY A 15 10.76 26.01 -6.05
C GLY A 15 9.90 24.76 -6.03
N PHE A 16 8.98 24.69 -5.07
CA PHE A 16 7.81 23.84 -5.17
C PHE A 16 7.06 24.27 -6.44
N VAL A 17 7.27 23.54 -7.53
CA VAL A 17 6.29 23.54 -8.61
C VAL A 17 5.10 22.81 -8.04
N ALA A 18 4.13 23.56 -7.54
CA ALA A 18 2.79 23.02 -7.33
C ALA A 18 2.34 22.47 -8.69
N ALA A 19 2.35 21.16 -8.84
CA ALA A 19 1.73 20.51 -9.98
C ALA A 19 0.21 20.67 -9.80
N SER A 20 -0.31 21.85 -10.13
CA SER A 20 -1.73 22.18 -10.22
C SER A 20 -2.38 21.52 -11.46
N GLY A 21 -1.88 20.36 -11.85
CA GLY A 21 -2.34 19.61 -13.02
C GLY A 21 -3.38 18.56 -12.62
N GLY A 22 -4.23 18.21 -13.58
CA GLY A 22 -5.06 17.02 -13.51
C GLY A 22 -4.20 15.75 -13.35
N VAL A 23 -4.85 14.61 -13.08
CA VAL A 23 -4.17 13.31 -13.09
C VAL A 23 -3.45 13.13 -14.44
N PRO A 24 -2.18 12.69 -14.46
CA PRO A 24 -1.45 12.50 -15.71
C PRO A 24 -2.14 11.49 -16.62
N GLU A 25 -1.91 11.58 -17.93
CA GLU A 25 -2.50 10.62 -18.89
C GLU A 25 -1.98 9.19 -18.68
N LYS A 26 -0.72 9.07 -18.25
CA LYS A 26 0.00 7.82 -17.98
C LYS A 26 0.87 7.97 -16.74
N LEU A 27 0.99 6.89 -15.98
CA LEU A 27 1.93 6.75 -14.87
C LEU A 27 3.29 6.25 -15.36
N LYS A 28 4.35 6.65 -14.67
CA LYS A 28 5.69 6.07 -14.84
C LYS A 28 5.68 4.63 -14.34
N LEU A 29 6.20 3.72 -15.13
CA LEU A 29 6.31 2.30 -14.78
C LEU A 29 7.77 1.94 -14.47
N THR A 30 7.93 1.15 -13.42
CA THR A 30 9.14 0.39 -13.10
C THR A 30 8.95 -1.04 -13.61
N THR A 31 9.86 -1.51 -14.46
CA THR A 31 9.94 -2.93 -14.86
C THR A 31 10.54 -3.72 -13.71
N VAL A 32 9.85 -4.76 -13.24
CA VAL A 32 10.27 -5.61 -12.12
C VAL A 32 10.80 -6.95 -12.62
N THR A 33 10.06 -7.56 -13.54
CA THR A 33 10.47 -8.74 -14.30
C THR A 33 10.14 -8.52 -15.78
N ASP A 34 10.40 -9.50 -16.64
CA ASP A 34 10.02 -9.43 -18.06
C ASP A 34 8.50 -9.30 -18.28
N ARG A 35 7.68 -9.64 -17.27
CA ARG A 35 6.21 -9.53 -17.35
C ARG A 35 5.56 -8.71 -16.26
N ALA A 36 6.25 -8.43 -15.16
CA ALA A 36 5.71 -7.68 -14.02
C ALA A 36 6.22 -6.24 -14.02
N TYR A 37 5.29 -5.31 -13.82
CA TYR A 37 5.54 -3.88 -13.80
C TYR A 37 4.79 -3.24 -12.64
N SER A 38 5.31 -2.13 -12.11
CA SER A 38 4.65 -1.37 -11.07
C SER A 38 4.74 0.13 -11.31
N ALA A 39 3.64 0.85 -11.13
CA ALA A 39 3.61 2.28 -10.96
C ALA A 39 3.79 2.60 -9.47
N ILE A 40 4.99 3.04 -9.11
CA ILE A 40 5.37 3.29 -7.71
C ILE A 40 4.69 4.55 -7.20
N GLY A 41 3.92 4.40 -6.12
CA GLY A 41 3.26 5.51 -5.45
C GLY A 41 4.24 6.34 -4.63
N ALA A 42 3.84 7.56 -4.26
CA ALA A 42 4.63 8.36 -3.33
C ALA A 42 4.69 7.65 -1.96
N THR A 43 5.89 7.54 -1.38
CA THR A 43 6.14 7.07 -0.01
C THR A 43 5.69 8.09 1.06
N ALA A 44 4.58 8.78 0.79
CA ALA A 44 3.98 9.81 1.62
C ALA A 44 2.47 9.53 1.77
N PRO A 45 1.73 10.27 2.62
CA PRO A 45 0.28 10.16 2.62
C PRO A 45 -0.30 10.48 1.24
N GLY A 46 -1.47 9.91 0.90
CA GLY A 46 -2.24 10.36 -0.25
C GLY A 46 -2.60 11.84 -0.08
N THR A 47 -2.27 12.66 -1.08
CA THR A 47 -2.58 14.09 -1.13
C THR A 47 -3.25 14.46 -2.45
N TYR A 48 -3.69 15.70 -2.57
CA TYR A 48 -4.20 16.21 -3.84
C TYR A 48 -3.07 16.24 -4.90
N GLU A 49 -1.85 16.59 -4.50
CA GLU A 49 -0.68 16.77 -5.36
C GLU A 49 -0.19 15.45 -5.96
N ASN A 50 -0.15 14.37 -5.17
CA ASN A 50 0.18 13.04 -5.68
C ASN A 50 -1.02 12.28 -6.24
N HIS A 51 -2.18 12.95 -6.40
CA HIS A 51 -3.41 12.36 -6.93
C HIS A 51 -3.95 11.19 -6.08
N GLY A 52 -3.54 11.11 -4.81
CA GLY A 52 -3.76 9.96 -3.94
C GLY A 52 -2.96 8.71 -4.30
N HIS A 53 -2.05 8.78 -5.28
CA HIS A 53 -1.18 7.67 -5.66
C HIS A 53 -0.05 7.55 -4.64
N ASN A 54 -0.32 6.85 -3.55
CA ASN A 54 0.67 6.55 -2.53
C ASN A 54 1.00 5.07 -2.42
N ASN A 55 0.15 4.14 -2.87
CA ASN A 55 0.45 2.72 -2.95
C ASN A 55 0.99 2.30 -4.32
N ASN A 56 1.52 1.08 -4.40
CA ASN A 56 1.94 0.47 -5.65
C ASN A 56 0.74 -0.04 -6.43
N LEU A 57 0.67 0.36 -7.71
CA LEU A 57 -0.26 -0.21 -8.69
C LEU A 57 0.53 -1.09 -9.63
N SER A 58 0.33 -2.40 -9.55
CA SER A 58 1.15 -3.38 -10.27
C SER A 58 0.33 -4.15 -11.29
N PHE A 59 0.98 -4.69 -12.31
CA PHE A 59 0.35 -5.59 -13.25
C PHE A 59 1.30 -6.64 -13.79
N ILE A 60 0.74 -7.79 -14.16
CA ILE A 60 1.46 -8.94 -14.71
C ILE A 60 0.87 -9.29 -16.08
N ILE A 61 1.72 -9.32 -17.10
CA ILE A 61 1.35 -9.71 -18.46
C ILE A 61 1.44 -11.23 -18.62
N THR A 62 0.38 -11.85 -19.11
CA THR A 62 0.30 -13.31 -19.30
C THR A 62 -0.15 -13.67 -20.71
N GLU A 63 -0.18 -14.96 -21.04
CA GLU A 63 -0.77 -15.46 -22.28
C GLU A 63 -2.24 -15.04 -22.41
N LYS A 64 -3.05 -15.24 -21.36
CA LYS A 64 -4.51 -14.99 -21.39
C LYS A 64 -4.91 -13.53 -21.19
N GLY A 65 -4.01 -12.66 -20.72
CA GLY A 65 -4.28 -11.23 -20.57
C GLY A 65 -3.42 -10.59 -19.49
N VAL A 66 -3.89 -9.47 -18.93
CA VAL A 66 -3.21 -8.76 -17.84
C VAL A 66 -3.98 -8.97 -16.53
N VAL A 67 -3.26 -9.25 -15.44
CA VAL A 67 -3.79 -9.18 -14.07
C VAL A 67 -3.24 -7.92 -13.43
N VAL A 68 -4.14 -7.07 -12.93
CA VAL A 68 -3.80 -5.85 -12.18
C VAL A 68 -3.89 -6.15 -10.68
N PHE A 69 -2.94 -5.62 -9.92
CA PHE A 69 -2.95 -5.62 -8.46
C PHE A 69 -3.07 -4.17 -7.96
N ASN A 70 -4.14 -3.91 -7.21
CA ASN A 70 -4.68 -2.63 -6.78
C ASN A 70 -5.34 -1.80 -7.89
N GLY A 71 -6.57 -1.34 -7.60
CA GLY A 71 -7.38 -0.53 -8.51
C GLY A 71 -7.02 0.96 -8.52
N GLY A 72 -6.38 1.45 -7.46
CA GLY A 72 -5.98 2.85 -7.29
C GLY A 72 -6.93 3.65 -6.38
N ASP A 73 -6.56 4.89 -6.08
CA ASP A 73 -7.29 5.76 -5.15
C ASP A 73 -8.53 6.44 -5.76
N ASN A 74 -8.61 6.53 -7.08
CA ASN A 74 -9.72 7.18 -7.77
C ASN A 74 -9.80 6.76 -9.24
N TYR A 75 -10.96 7.03 -9.85
CA TYR A 75 -11.27 6.67 -11.24
C TYR A 75 -10.24 7.20 -12.24
N LEU A 76 -9.79 8.46 -12.08
CA LEU A 76 -8.85 9.08 -13.02
C LEU A 76 -7.45 8.48 -12.91
N LEU A 77 -6.99 8.15 -11.69
CA LEU A 77 -5.73 7.46 -11.47
C LEU A 77 -5.76 6.04 -12.07
N ALA A 78 -6.83 5.30 -11.84
CA ALA A 78 -7.05 3.98 -12.44
C ALA A 78 -7.01 4.03 -13.98
N LYS A 79 -7.66 5.04 -14.57
CA LYS A 79 -7.61 5.30 -16.02
C LYS A 79 -6.20 5.59 -16.51
N ALA A 80 -5.45 6.43 -15.80
CA ALA A 80 -4.05 6.73 -16.14
C ALA A 80 -3.17 5.48 -16.08
N PHE A 81 -3.41 4.62 -15.10
CA PHE A 81 -2.70 3.35 -14.97
C PHE A 81 -3.04 2.39 -16.12
N HIS A 82 -4.31 2.25 -16.49
CA HIS A 82 -4.71 1.43 -17.64
C HIS A 82 -4.11 1.95 -18.96
N ASN A 83 -4.04 3.27 -19.15
CA ASN A 83 -3.34 3.86 -20.30
C ASN A 83 -1.85 3.51 -20.33
N SER A 84 -1.19 3.42 -19.17
CA SER A 84 0.19 2.94 -19.06
C SER A 84 0.31 1.47 -19.46
N ILE A 85 -0.59 0.60 -19.00
CA ILE A 85 -0.63 -0.82 -19.40
C ILE A 85 -0.76 -0.94 -20.92
N ARG A 86 -1.68 -0.19 -21.54
CA ARG A 86 -1.88 -0.16 -23.00
C ARG A 86 -0.69 0.37 -23.80
N SER A 87 0.25 1.07 -23.16
CA SER A 87 1.51 1.45 -23.81
C SER A 87 2.56 0.35 -23.85
N ILE A 88 2.38 -0.71 -23.06
CA ILE A 88 3.27 -1.87 -22.98
C ILE A 88 2.67 -3.07 -23.74
N THR A 89 1.35 -3.24 -23.73
CA THR A 89 0.70 -4.41 -24.33
C THR A 89 -0.70 -4.13 -24.86
N GLU A 90 -1.06 -4.83 -25.95
CA GLU A 90 -2.40 -4.82 -26.54
C GLU A 90 -3.36 -5.83 -25.86
N LYS A 91 -2.86 -6.64 -24.92
CA LYS A 91 -3.67 -7.61 -24.19
C LYS A 91 -4.67 -6.92 -23.27
N ASP A 92 -5.87 -7.50 -23.16
CA ASP A 92 -6.89 -7.00 -22.26
C ASP A 92 -6.57 -7.32 -20.80
N VAL A 93 -6.95 -6.39 -19.91
CA VAL A 93 -7.01 -6.66 -18.47
C VAL A 93 -8.14 -7.64 -18.20
N LYS A 94 -7.82 -8.76 -17.56
CA LYS A 94 -8.78 -9.83 -17.23
C LYS A 94 -9.29 -9.75 -15.82
N TYR A 95 -8.45 -9.33 -14.88
CA TYR A 95 -8.80 -9.21 -13.48
C TYR A 95 -8.12 -8.00 -12.85
N VAL A 96 -8.82 -7.37 -11.92
CA VAL A 96 -8.22 -6.50 -10.89
C VAL A 96 -8.29 -7.23 -9.57
N VAL A 97 -7.18 -7.29 -8.85
CA VAL A 97 -7.09 -7.88 -7.52
C VAL A 97 -6.83 -6.74 -6.55
N ASN A 98 -7.64 -6.60 -5.50
CA ASN A 98 -7.34 -5.65 -4.43
C ASN A 98 -6.57 -6.35 -3.32
N GLU A 99 -5.48 -5.72 -2.88
CA GLU A 99 -4.73 -6.19 -1.71
C GLU A 99 -5.59 -6.17 -0.44
N ASN A 100 -6.48 -5.18 -0.32
CA ASN A 100 -7.39 -4.97 0.80
C ASN A 100 -8.48 -3.93 0.47
N ALA A 101 -9.17 -3.43 1.50
CA ALA A 101 -10.20 -2.40 1.42
C ALA A 101 -9.71 -0.97 1.70
N GLN A 102 -8.40 -0.68 1.64
CA GLN A 102 -7.88 0.68 1.80
C GLN A 102 -8.30 1.55 0.60
N GLY A 103 -8.55 2.83 0.87
CA GLY A 103 -9.03 3.78 -0.13
C GLY A 103 -8.12 3.86 -1.36
N HIS A 104 -6.80 3.84 -1.14
CA HIS A 104 -5.78 3.88 -2.20
C HIS A 104 -5.73 2.63 -3.07
N SER A 105 -6.21 1.48 -2.57
CA SER A 105 -6.29 0.25 -3.35
C SER A 105 -7.64 0.14 -4.09
N MET A 106 -8.73 0.50 -3.42
CA MET A 106 -10.06 0.08 -3.86
C MET A 106 -10.87 1.11 -4.64
N LEU A 107 -10.66 2.41 -4.44
CA LEU A 107 -11.64 3.41 -4.92
C LEU A 107 -11.58 3.59 -6.44
N GLY A 108 -10.44 3.32 -7.06
CA GLY A 108 -10.25 3.27 -8.50
C GLY A 108 -10.95 2.09 -9.18
N ASN A 109 -11.48 1.12 -8.41
CA ASN A 109 -12.28 0.02 -8.94
C ASN A 109 -13.49 0.47 -9.77
N SER A 110 -14.04 1.66 -9.51
CA SER A 110 -15.13 2.20 -10.35
C SER A 110 -14.75 2.28 -11.82
N TYR A 111 -13.50 2.65 -12.13
CA TYR A 111 -13.02 2.68 -13.51
C TYR A 111 -12.99 1.29 -14.13
N TRP A 112 -12.40 0.33 -13.41
CA TRP A 112 -12.25 -1.05 -13.87
C TRP A 112 -13.59 -1.74 -14.09
N ARG A 113 -14.55 -1.50 -13.19
CA ARG A 113 -15.94 -1.95 -13.33
C ARG A 113 -16.61 -1.37 -14.57
N ASP A 114 -16.42 -0.08 -14.84
CA ASP A 114 -16.97 0.55 -16.04
C ASP A 114 -16.31 0.03 -17.34
N GLN A 115 -15.10 -0.55 -17.24
CA GLN A 115 -14.46 -1.29 -18.35
C GLN A 115 -14.93 -2.75 -18.46
N GLY A 116 -15.81 -3.22 -17.58
CA GLY A 116 -16.29 -4.60 -17.52
C GLY A 116 -15.24 -5.60 -17.03
N VAL A 117 -14.23 -5.14 -16.28
CA VAL A 117 -13.19 -6.00 -15.71
C VAL A 117 -13.65 -6.51 -14.33
N PRO A 118 -13.72 -7.84 -14.10
CA PRO A 118 -14.09 -8.39 -12.80
C PRO A 118 -13.01 -8.10 -11.75
N ILE A 119 -13.47 -7.83 -10.53
CA ILE A 119 -12.62 -7.51 -9.38
C ILE A 119 -12.62 -8.66 -8.38
N ILE A 120 -11.44 -9.01 -7.87
CA ILE A 120 -11.21 -10.07 -6.90
C ILE A 120 -10.70 -9.46 -5.60
N ALA A 121 -11.23 -9.91 -4.46
CA ALA A 121 -10.69 -9.62 -3.15
C ALA A 121 -10.98 -10.77 -2.17
N GLN A 122 -10.34 -10.74 -1.01
CA GLN A 122 -10.64 -11.66 0.08
C GLN A 122 -11.97 -11.30 0.75
N ASN A 123 -12.70 -12.28 1.29
CA ASN A 123 -14.06 -12.10 1.80
C ASN A 123 -14.19 -11.11 2.98
N GLU A 124 -13.22 -11.03 3.89
CA GLU A 124 -13.14 -10.01 4.94
C GLU A 124 -12.91 -8.62 4.36
N ALA A 125 -12.04 -8.50 3.36
CA ALA A 125 -11.88 -7.23 2.65
C ALA A 125 -13.21 -6.80 2.02
N ILE A 126 -13.95 -7.70 1.36
CA ILE A 126 -15.27 -7.39 0.79
C ILE A 126 -16.23 -6.81 1.85
N ARG A 127 -16.24 -7.35 3.07
CA ARG A 127 -17.05 -6.80 4.18
C ARG A 127 -16.62 -5.38 4.52
N GLU A 128 -15.32 -5.10 4.53
CA GLU A 128 -14.80 -3.75 4.76
C GLU A 128 -15.14 -2.77 3.63
N PHE A 129 -15.24 -3.23 2.38
CA PHE A 129 -15.76 -2.39 1.28
C PHE A 129 -17.21 -1.97 1.57
N GLU A 130 -18.05 -2.91 2.01
CA GLU A 130 -19.47 -2.66 2.29
C GLU A 130 -19.66 -1.78 3.53
N HIS A 131 -18.85 -1.97 4.57
CA HIS A 131 -18.96 -1.26 5.84
C HIS A 131 -18.33 0.15 5.79
N GLN A 132 -17.14 0.28 5.22
CA GLN A 132 -16.35 1.51 5.28
C GLN A 132 -16.21 2.24 3.94
N GLY A 133 -16.70 1.65 2.84
CA GLY A 133 -16.55 2.18 1.48
C GLY A 133 -16.99 3.63 1.33
N ASP A 134 -18.19 3.97 1.82
CA ASP A 134 -18.75 5.30 1.68
C ASP A 134 -17.97 6.35 2.48
N ALA A 135 -17.48 5.99 3.68
CA ALA A 135 -16.66 6.87 4.50
C ALA A 135 -15.30 7.15 3.83
N LYS A 136 -14.66 6.12 3.29
CA LYS A 136 -13.39 6.22 2.53
C LYS A 136 -13.59 7.05 1.26
N LEU A 137 -14.68 6.83 0.51
CA LEU A 137 -15.05 7.62 -0.66
C LEU A 137 -15.24 9.11 -0.31
N ALA A 138 -15.95 9.41 0.78
CA ALA A 138 -16.17 10.78 1.22
C ALA A 138 -14.85 11.48 1.60
N SER A 139 -13.94 10.76 2.28
CA SER A 139 -12.61 11.26 2.63
C SER A 139 -11.77 11.56 1.37
N MET A 140 -11.73 10.62 0.43
CA MET A 140 -11.04 10.78 -0.85
C MET A 140 -11.61 11.96 -1.65
N LYS A 141 -12.94 12.12 -1.75
CA LYS A 141 -13.57 13.26 -2.44
C LYS A 141 -13.15 14.61 -1.86
N ARG A 142 -13.05 14.73 -0.53
CA ARG A 142 -12.56 15.96 0.12
C ARG A 142 -11.10 16.26 -0.24
N ARG A 143 -10.27 15.23 -0.26
CA ARG A 143 -8.83 15.32 -0.56
C ARG A 143 -8.59 15.64 -2.05
N ASN A 144 -9.20 14.89 -2.95
CA ASN A 144 -8.92 14.93 -4.39
C ASN A 144 -9.79 15.91 -5.19
N LYS A 145 -10.91 16.40 -4.61
CA LYS A 145 -11.79 17.38 -5.24
C LYS A 145 -12.21 16.93 -6.65
N GLU A 146 -11.94 17.72 -7.68
CA GLU A 146 -12.23 17.37 -9.08
C GLU A 146 -11.54 16.09 -9.56
N LYS A 147 -10.39 15.70 -8.97
CA LYS A 147 -9.70 14.45 -9.33
C LYS A 147 -10.49 13.19 -8.92
N ALA A 148 -11.54 13.35 -8.11
CA ALA A 148 -12.45 12.28 -7.70
C ALA A 148 -13.60 12.01 -8.70
N GLU A 149 -13.67 12.76 -9.81
CA GLU A 149 -14.72 12.59 -10.81
C GLU A 149 -14.85 11.13 -11.29
N GLY A 150 -16.10 10.65 -11.40
CA GLY A 150 -16.40 9.26 -11.79
C GLY A 150 -16.16 8.22 -10.69
N THR A 151 -15.68 8.62 -9.51
CA THR A 151 -15.36 7.65 -8.45
C THR A 151 -16.59 7.30 -7.60
N TYR A 152 -16.87 6.00 -7.51
CA TYR A 152 -17.90 5.39 -6.66
C TYR A 152 -17.36 4.10 -6.03
N VAL A 153 -17.99 3.60 -4.97
CA VAL A 153 -17.56 2.33 -4.35
C VAL A 153 -17.99 1.16 -5.24
N ALA A 154 -17.01 0.44 -5.79
CA ALA A 154 -17.22 -0.77 -6.56
C ALA A 154 -16.78 -2.00 -5.74
N VAL A 155 -17.74 -2.64 -5.06
CA VAL A 155 -17.53 -3.86 -4.25
C VAL A 155 -17.11 -5.03 -5.14
N PRO A 156 -16.06 -5.82 -4.80
CA PRO A 156 -15.54 -6.91 -5.63
C PRO A 156 -16.57 -7.94 -6.09
N ASP A 157 -16.36 -8.52 -7.27
CA ASP A 157 -17.26 -9.50 -7.90
C ASP A 157 -16.97 -10.93 -7.44
N ILE A 158 -15.71 -11.20 -7.09
CA ILE A 158 -15.20 -12.54 -6.75
C ILE A 158 -14.55 -12.46 -5.37
N GLY A 159 -15.09 -13.23 -4.44
CA GLY A 159 -14.55 -13.42 -3.09
C GLY A 159 -13.83 -14.76 -2.93
N PHE A 160 -12.87 -14.81 -2.04
CA PHE A 160 -12.24 -16.06 -1.59
C PHE A 160 -11.86 -16.02 -0.11
N ASP A 161 -11.71 -17.20 0.49
CA ASP A 161 -11.43 -17.33 1.93
C ASP A 161 -9.93 -17.40 2.24
N THR A 162 -9.21 -18.37 1.65
CA THR A 162 -7.80 -18.66 2.01
C THR A 162 -6.85 -18.49 0.83
N GLN A 163 -7.14 -19.12 -0.31
CA GLN A 163 -6.31 -19.04 -1.49
C GLN A 163 -7.18 -19.01 -2.76
N HIS A 164 -6.74 -18.25 -3.77
CA HIS A 164 -7.37 -18.22 -5.09
C HIS A 164 -6.31 -18.29 -6.19
N ASP A 165 -6.40 -19.32 -7.03
CA ASP A 165 -5.44 -19.54 -8.12
C ASP A 165 -5.99 -19.07 -9.46
N LEU A 166 -5.21 -18.23 -10.13
CA LEU A 166 -5.48 -17.76 -11.49
C LEU A 166 -4.55 -18.49 -12.46
N ASN A 167 -5.11 -19.46 -13.20
CA ASN A 167 -4.41 -20.09 -14.31
C ASN A 167 -4.47 -19.17 -15.54
N MET A 168 -3.41 -18.41 -15.75
CA MET A 168 -3.33 -17.35 -16.75
C MET A 168 -2.61 -17.76 -18.05
N GLY A 169 -2.51 -19.08 -18.30
CA GLY A 169 -1.90 -19.69 -19.47
C GLY A 169 -0.48 -20.14 -19.16
N ASP A 170 0.50 -19.29 -19.46
CA ASP A 170 1.93 -19.52 -19.26
C ASP A 170 2.43 -19.24 -17.84
N VAL A 171 1.56 -18.76 -16.96
CA VAL A 171 1.89 -18.41 -15.57
C VAL A 171 0.75 -18.78 -14.62
N GLN A 172 1.12 -19.32 -13.45
CA GLN A 172 0.21 -19.48 -12.33
C GLN A 172 0.37 -18.29 -11.37
N ILE A 173 -0.73 -17.57 -11.13
CA ILE A 173 -0.77 -16.51 -10.13
C ILE A 173 -1.59 -17.04 -8.94
N GLN A 174 -1.04 -16.96 -7.74
CA GLN A 174 -1.70 -17.41 -6.52
C GLN A 174 -1.98 -16.21 -5.61
N LEU A 175 -3.22 -16.05 -5.18
CA LEU A 175 -3.61 -15.06 -4.18
C LEU A 175 -3.74 -15.75 -2.83
N HIS A 176 -3.01 -15.27 -1.83
CA HIS A 176 -2.91 -15.88 -0.52
C HIS A 176 -3.40 -14.95 0.58
N TYR A 177 -4.27 -15.48 1.44
CA TYR A 177 -4.66 -14.88 2.71
C TYR A 177 -3.99 -15.64 3.86
N PHE A 178 -3.07 -14.97 4.56
CA PHE A 178 -2.32 -15.58 5.68
C PHE A 178 -2.94 -15.33 7.06
N GLY A 179 -3.97 -14.47 7.10
CA GLY A 179 -4.58 -13.92 8.31
C GLY A 179 -4.71 -12.41 8.20
N PRO A 180 -5.32 -11.73 9.20
CA PRO A 180 -5.39 -10.28 9.23
C PRO A 180 -3.99 -9.65 9.34
N GLY A 181 -3.85 -8.44 8.81
CA GLY A 181 -2.58 -7.74 8.68
C GLY A 181 -2.69 -6.25 9.02
N HIS A 182 -2.20 -5.43 8.11
CA HIS A 182 -2.45 -3.99 8.08
C HIS A 182 -3.95 -3.65 8.14
N SER A 183 -4.78 -4.47 7.48
CA SER A 183 -6.23 -4.38 7.49
C SER A 183 -6.90 -5.76 7.37
N PRO A 184 -8.21 -5.87 7.67
CA PRO A 184 -8.94 -7.11 7.47
C PRO A 184 -8.92 -7.55 6.00
N GLY A 185 -8.55 -8.81 5.79
CA GLY A 185 -8.53 -9.42 4.46
C GLY A 185 -7.36 -9.00 3.57
N ASP A 186 -6.25 -8.53 4.13
CA ASP A 186 -5.01 -8.32 3.37
C ASP A 186 -4.56 -9.61 2.68
N ILE A 187 -4.17 -9.51 1.40
CA ILE A 187 -3.65 -10.63 0.63
C ILE A 187 -2.32 -10.32 -0.02
N ALA A 188 -1.56 -11.37 -0.28
CA ALA A 188 -0.38 -11.33 -1.14
C ALA A 188 -0.64 -12.06 -2.47
N LEU A 189 0.01 -11.60 -3.53
CA LEU A 189 0.05 -12.26 -4.83
C LEU A 189 1.42 -12.91 -5.02
N TRP A 190 1.44 -14.20 -5.33
CA TRP A 190 2.63 -14.99 -5.53
C TRP A 190 2.68 -15.57 -6.95
N VAL A 191 3.84 -15.44 -7.61
CA VAL A 191 4.16 -16.08 -8.88
C VAL A 191 5.34 -17.05 -8.66
N PRO A 192 5.07 -18.35 -8.45
CA PRO A 192 6.10 -19.32 -8.09
C PRO A 192 7.26 -19.42 -9.09
N GLU A 193 6.95 -19.40 -10.39
CA GLU A 193 7.91 -19.63 -11.46
C GLU A 193 8.94 -18.48 -11.61
N GLU A 194 8.56 -17.28 -11.15
CA GLU A 194 9.43 -16.09 -11.14
C GLU A 194 9.95 -15.74 -9.76
N LYS A 195 9.53 -16.50 -8.75
CA LYS A 195 9.73 -16.17 -7.34
C LYS A 195 9.41 -14.70 -7.02
N LEU A 196 8.33 -14.19 -7.62
CA LEU A 196 7.86 -12.83 -7.46
C LEU A 196 6.72 -12.79 -6.46
N LEU A 197 6.89 -12.00 -5.39
CA LEU A 197 5.86 -11.74 -4.38
C LEU A 197 5.43 -10.29 -4.44
N ILE A 198 4.13 -10.03 -4.55
CA ILE A 198 3.53 -8.73 -4.27
C ILE A 198 2.85 -8.86 -2.92
N THR A 199 3.41 -8.27 -1.88
CA THR A 199 2.90 -8.45 -0.50
C THR A 199 1.62 -7.66 -0.26
N GLY A 200 1.37 -6.64 -1.08
CA GLY A 200 0.50 -5.54 -0.72
C GLY A 200 0.90 -4.95 0.63
N ASP A 201 -0.06 -4.41 1.36
CA ASP A 201 0.17 -3.83 2.68
C ASP A 201 0.51 -4.87 3.78
N LEU A 202 0.70 -6.16 3.47
CA LEU A 202 1.38 -7.07 4.42
C LEU A 202 2.86 -6.72 4.58
N GLY A 203 3.45 -5.99 3.63
CA GLY A 203 4.86 -5.62 3.61
C GLY A 203 5.08 -4.20 3.08
N PHE A 204 5.90 -3.44 3.79
CA PHE A 204 6.27 -2.05 3.51
C PHE A 204 7.75 -1.93 3.18
N HIS A 205 8.08 -0.97 2.30
CA HIS A 205 9.44 -0.53 2.04
C HIS A 205 9.53 1.00 1.97
N GLN A 206 10.64 1.60 2.43
CA GLN A 206 10.96 3.05 2.38
C GLN A 206 10.03 3.96 3.16
N ARG A 207 8.88 3.46 3.61
CA ARG A 207 7.86 4.21 4.32
C ARG A 207 7.49 3.49 5.60
N LEU A 208 7.41 4.25 6.69
CA LEU A 208 6.91 3.71 7.96
C LEU A 208 5.44 3.31 7.80
N LEU A 209 5.12 2.09 8.21
CA LEU A 209 3.74 1.59 8.18
C LEU A 209 2.84 2.40 9.11
N ALA A 210 1.56 2.48 8.77
CA ALA A 210 0.55 3.07 9.64
C ALA A 210 -0.18 1.97 10.41
N VAL A 211 -0.39 2.19 11.71
CA VAL A 211 -1.27 1.35 12.54
C VAL A 211 -2.60 2.07 12.72
N PHE A 212 -3.68 1.48 12.21
CA PHE A 212 -5.03 2.03 12.24
C PHE A 212 -5.87 1.47 13.37
N GLU A 213 -7.14 1.88 13.40
CA GLU A 213 -8.06 1.43 14.43
C GLU A 213 -8.34 -0.07 14.38
N ASP A 214 -8.45 -0.57 13.16
CA ASP A 214 -8.74 -1.93 12.77
C ASP A 214 -7.48 -2.77 12.48
N THR A 215 -6.28 -2.25 12.76
CA THR A 215 -5.03 -3.00 12.60
C THR A 215 -4.74 -3.85 13.82
N GLU A 216 -4.75 -5.18 13.67
CA GLU A 216 -4.35 -6.14 14.71
C GLU A 216 -2.84 -6.42 14.59
N THR A 217 -2.01 -5.68 15.32
CA THR A 217 -0.55 -5.72 15.12
C THR A 217 0.08 -7.07 15.46
N GLY A 218 -0.47 -7.81 16.43
CA GLY A 218 -0.04 -9.17 16.75
C GLY A 218 -0.35 -10.15 15.62
N ALA A 219 -1.58 -10.11 15.12
CA ALA A 219 -2.00 -10.97 14.01
C ALA A 219 -1.25 -10.65 12.71
N TRP A 220 -0.91 -9.38 12.48
CA TRP A 220 -0.07 -9.00 11.34
C TRP A 220 1.32 -9.63 11.40
N VAL A 221 1.97 -9.65 12.58
CA VAL A 221 3.25 -10.36 12.75
C VAL A 221 3.10 -11.86 12.44
N GLU A 222 2.02 -12.50 12.91
CA GLU A 222 1.76 -13.91 12.61
C GLU A 222 1.50 -14.17 11.11
N SER A 223 0.75 -13.30 10.45
CA SER A 223 0.47 -13.38 9.02
C SER A 223 1.75 -13.22 8.20
N PHE A 224 2.63 -12.30 8.60
CA PHE A 224 3.94 -12.11 7.99
C PHE A 224 4.83 -13.36 8.16
N ASP A 225 4.84 -13.96 9.34
CA ASP A 225 5.60 -15.18 9.63
C ASP A 225 5.08 -16.37 8.81
N LYS A 226 3.77 -16.52 8.68
CA LYS A 226 3.16 -17.55 7.82
C LYS A 226 3.53 -17.34 6.35
N MET A 227 3.52 -16.10 5.87
CA MET A 227 3.88 -15.75 4.49
C MET A 227 5.33 -16.13 4.19
N THR A 228 6.28 -15.70 5.02
CA THR A 228 7.72 -15.95 4.82
C THR A 228 8.13 -17.41 5.09
N ALA A 229 7.37 -18.15 5.91
CA ALA A 229 7.59 -19.58 6.09
C ALA A 229 7.11 -20.42 4.89
N GLN A 230 6.16 -19.92 4.11
CA GLN A 230 5.53 -20.66 3.00
C GLN A 230 6.09 -20.28 1.63
N LEU A 231 6.60 -19.07 1.47
CA LEU A 231 7.04 -18.51 0.20
C LEU A 231 8.55 -18.20 0.22
N ASP A 232 9.24 -18.47 -0.88
CA ASP A 232 10.68 -18.20 -1.09
C ASP A 232 10.88 -17.17 -2.21
N PRO A 233 10.52 -15.89 -2.00
CA PRO A 233 10.64 -14.85 -3.02
C PRO A 233 12.10 -14.42 -3.26
N GLU A 234 12.44 -14.21 -4.54
CA GLU A 234 13.68 -13.52 -4.93
C GLU A 234 13.44 -12.02 -5.13
N ILE A 235 12.22 -11.63 -5.53
CA ILE A 235 11.83 -10.24 -5.74
C ILE A 235 10.51 -9.97 -5.03
N VAL A 236 10.44 -8.84 -4.33
CA VAL A 236 9.25 -8.39 -3.59
C VAL A 236 8.79 -7.03 -4.09
N ILE A 237 7.51 -6.89 -4.40
CA ILE A 237 6.83 -5.61 -4.58
C ILE A 237 6.00 -5.34 -3.31
N PRO A 238 6.39 -4.36 -2.47
CA PRO A 238 5.66 -4.01 -1.26
C PRO A 238 4.36 -3.26 -1.59
N GLY A 239 3.48 -3.04 -0.60
CA GLY A 239 2.31 -2.17 -0.75
C GLY A 239 2.70 -0.72 -1.02
N HIS A 240 3.84 -0.30 -0.44
CA HIS A 240 4.42 1.03 -0.59
C HIS A 240 5.94 0.94 -0.78
N GLY A 241 6.49 1.77 -1.69
CA GLY A 241 7.93 1.86 -1.96
C GLY A 241 8.39 1.08 -3.19
N GLU A 242 9.67 1.20 -3.53
CA GLU A 242 10.26 0.51 -4.69
C GLU A 242 10.30 -1.03 -4.52
N PRO A 243 10.39 -1.81 -5.62
CA PRO A 243 10.64 -3.25 -5.53
C PRO A 243 11.97 -3.55 -4.80
N THR A 244 11.97 -4.61 -3.99
CA THR A 244 13.04 -4.92 -3.03
C THR A 244 13.15 -6.43 -2.77
N THR A 245 13.81 -6.83 -1.69
CA THR A 245 13.94 -8.23 -1.23
C THR A 245 13.13 -8.48 0.03
N ILE A 246 12.91 -9.75 0.35
CA ILE A 246 12.18 -10.14 1.56
C ILE A 246 12.89 -9.74 2.86
N ASP A 247 14.22 -9.68 2.85
CA ASP A 247 15.01 -9.24 4.02
C ASP A 247 14.68 -7.79 4.40
N VAL A 248 14.61 -6.91 3.40
CA VAL A 248 14.30 -5.49 3.60
C VAL A 248 12.88 -5.31 4.13
N VAL A 249 11.91 -6.00 3.52
CA VAL A 249 10.51 -5.94 3.98
C VAL A 249 10.37 -6.53 5.38
N THR A 250 11.14 -7.58 5.70
CA THR A 250 11.17 -8.18 7.05
C THR A 250 11.68 -7.20 8.09
N GLU A 251 12.75 -6.47 7.80
CA GLU A 251 13.28 -5.42 8.69
C GLU A 251 12.27 -4.29 8.88
N GLU A 252 11.79 -3.69 7.79
CA GLU A 252 11.00 -2.46 7.82
C GLU A 252 9.54 -2.67 8.25
N THR A 253 9.01 -3.89 8.12
CA THR A 253 7.63 -4.22 8.54
C THR A 253 7.61 -5.00 9.84
N ARG A 254 8.04 -6.26 9.79
CA ARG A 254 7.98 -7.16 10.94
C ARG A 254 8.91 -6.67 12.06
N GLY A 255 10.12 -6.23 11.72
CA GLY A 255 11.08 -5.67 12.68
C GLY A 255 10.51 -4.48 13.45
N TYR A 256 9.88 -3.54 12.73
CA TYR A 256 9.21 -2.39 13.34
C TYR A 256 8.05 -2.79 14.27
N LEU A 257 7.15 -3.66 13.79
CA LEU A 257 5.99 -4.13 14.58
C LEU A 257 6.43 -4.84 15.87
N VAL A 258 7.39 -5.76 15.77
CA VAL A 258 7.92 -6.51 16.93
C VAL A 258 8.61 -5.56 17.90
N PHE A 259 9.44 -4.65 17.40
CA PHE A 259 10.10 -3.64 18.24
C PHE A 259 9.07 -2.82 19.03
N LEU A 260 8.08 -2.26 18.35
CA LEU A 260 7.11 -1.37 18.98
C LEU A 260 6.22 -2.11 19.97
N ARG A 261 5.72 -3.30 19.62
CA ARG A 261 4.93 -4.15 20.53
C ARG A 261 5.72 -4.50 21.79
N ASN A 262 6.98 -4.92 21.66
CA ASN A 262 7.81 -5.27 22.82
C ASN A 262 8.04 -4.06 23.74
N ALA A 263 8.34 -2.89 23.17
CA ALA A 263 8.53 -1.67 23.97
C ALA A 263 7.26 -1.27 24.73
N VAL A 264 6.09 -1.41 24.11
CA VAL A 264 4.79 -1.15 24.77
C VAL A 264 4.50 -2.20 25.85
N ILE A 265 4.77 -3.49 25.61
CA ILE A 265 4.63 -4.54 26.61
C ILE A 265 5.47 -4.23 27.85
N GLU A 266 6.73 -3.83 27.67
CA GLU A 266 7.61 -3.47 28.80
C GLU A 266 7.05 -2.29 29.62
N ILE A 267 6.43 -1.31 28.97
CA ILE A 267 5.75 -0.19 29.64
C ILE A 267 4.57 -0.71 30.47
N LEU A 268 3.70 -1.54 29.89
CA LEU A 268 2.53 -2.10 30.57
C LEU A 268 2.92 -2.97 31.77
N GLU A 269 3.94 -3.83 31.64
CA GLU A 269 4.46 -4.67 32.72
C GLU A 269 5.03 -3.85 33.89
N GLN A 270 5.52 -2.64 33.62
CA GLN A 270 6.02 -1.70 34.62
C GLN A 270 4.92 -0.78 35.18
N GLY A 271 3.66 -0.94 34.74
CA GLY A 271 2.53 -0.11 35.14
C GLY A 271 2.57 1.31 34.55
N GLY A 272 3.26 1.49 33.43
CA GLY A 272 3.34 2.75 32.69
C GLY A 272 2.08 3.05 31.88
N GLY A 273 1.93 4.32 31.52
CA GLY A 273 0.76 4.88 30.84
C GLY A 273 0.98 5.14 29.35
N LEU A 274 -0.09 5.59 28.67
CA LEU A 274 -0.05 6.03 27.28
C LEU A 274 1.01 7.13 27.03
N ASP A 275 1.24 8.02 28.01
CA ASP A 275 2.28 9.06 27.93
C ASP A 275 3.69 8.46 27.81
N ASP A 276 3.96 7.32 28.44
CA ASP A 276 5.24 6.62 28.32
C ASP A 276 5.41 6.03 26.92
N ALA A 277 4.33 5.51 26.31
CA ALA A 277 4.36 4.98 24.95
C ALA A 277 4.73 6.05 23.91
N TYR A 278 4.23 7.28 24.05
CA TYR A 278 4.62 8.39 23.18
C TYR A 278 6.10 8.78 23.30
N ASN A 279 6.78 8.39 24.37
CA ASN A 279 8.19 8.67 24.61
C ASN A 279 9.13 7.51 24.24
N ILE A 280 8.62 6.43 23.61
CA ILE A 280 9.46 5.34 23.07
C ILE A 280 10.45 5.92 22.05
N ASP A 281 11.74 5.65 22.22
CA ASP A 281 12.77 6.01 21.25
C ASP A 281 12.69 5.12 20.01
N GLN A 282 12.12 5.68 18.94
CA GLN A 282 11.97 5.01 17.65
C GLN A 282 13.04 5.47 16.63
N SER A 283 14.08 6.20 17.06
CA SER A 283 15.04 6.87 16.15
C SER A 283 15.77 5.93 15.18
N GLN A 284 15.87 4.64 15.49
CA GLN A 284 16.41 3.64 14.56
C GLN A 284 15.60 3.54 13.24
N TRP A 285 14.32 3.96 13.24
CA TRP A 285 13.42 3.94 12.08
C TRP A 285 13.29 5.32 11.40
N SER A 286 14.05 6.33 11.83
CA SER A 286 13.90 7.71 11.34
C SER A 286 14.31 7.92 9.88
N TYR A 287 14.89 6.90 9.25
CA TYR A 287 15.25 6.92 7.84
C TYR A 287 14.06 6.58 6.92
N LEU A 288 12.96 6.07 7.48
CA LEU A 288 11.75 5.75 6.73
C LEU A 288 10.93 7.01 6.50
N ASP A 289 10.42 7.16 5.28
CA ASP A 289 9.49 8.21 4.94
C ASP A 289 8.24 8.09 5.82
N THR A 290 7.64 9.22 6.18
CA THR A 290 6.50 9.34 7.13
C THR A 290 6.79 9.01 8.60
N PHE A 291 8.06 8.81 8.98
CA PHE A 291 8.43 8.55 10.38
C PHE A 291 7.90 9.61 11.36
N GLU A 292 8.16 10.89 11.09
CA GLU A 292 7.76 12.02 11.95
C GLU A 292 6.23 12.10 12.12
N GLU A 293 5.47 11.70 11.10
CA GLU A 293 4.02 11.73 11.10
C GLU A 293 3.35 10.54 11.79
N LEU A 294 4.02 9.38 11.83
CA LEU A 294 3.43 8.10 12.20
C LEU A 294 4.02 7.49 13.47
N ALA A 295 5.30 7.67 13.78
CA ALA A 295 5.96 6.97 14.89
C ALA A 295 5.21 7.14 16.23
N GLY A 296 4.91 8.39 16.61
CA GLY A 296 4.14 8.66 17.83
C GLY A 296 2.70 8.13 17.78
N LYS A 297 2.04 8.20 16.61
CA LYS A 297 0.66 7.69 16.46
C LYS A 297 0.60 6.18 16.58
N ASN A 298 1.53 5.48 15.93
CA ASN A 298 1.67 4.04 16.01
C ASN A 298 1.90 3.61 17.46
N ALA A 299 2.79 4.28 18.18
CA ALA A 299 3.05 3.95 19.59
C ALA A 299 1.80 4.06 20.45
N GLY A 300 1.05 5.16 20.31
CA GLY A 300 -0.22 5.31 21.03
C GLY A 300 -1.26 4.27 20.64
N ARG A 301 -1.32 3.91 19.35
CA ARG A 301 -2.27 2.90 18.85
C ARG A 301 -1.95 1.50 19.36
N VAL A 302 -0.68 1.12 19.32
CA VAL A 302 -0.20 -0.18 19.83
C VAL A 302 -0.37 -0.27 21.34
N TYR A 303 -0.18 0.83 22.08
CA TYR A 303 -0.50 0.88 23.52
C TYR A 303 -1.96 0.58 23.78
N GLN A 304 -2.89 1.25 23.06
CA GLN A 304 -4.33 1.02 23.24
C GLN A 304 -4.75 -0.41 22.90
N ASP A 305 -4.16 -0.97 21.84
CA ASP A 305 -4.38 -2.37 21.41
C ASP A 305 -3.95 -3.35 22.52
N LEU A 306 -2.71 -3.23 22.99
CA LEU A 306 -2.16 -4.12 24.01
C LEU A 306 -2.74 -3.90 25.41
N GLU A 307 -3.06 -2.67 25.81
CA GLU A 307 -3.72 -2.41 27.10
C GLU A 307 -5.03 -3.20 27.21
N PHE A 308 -5.79 -3.31 26.11
CA PHE A 308 -7.01 -4.11 26.06
C PHE A 308 -6.75 -5.63 26.09
N GLU A 309 -5.61 -6.11 25.59
CA GLU A 309 -5.21 -7.52 25.71
C GLU A 309 -4.81 -7.91 27.15
N TYR A 310 -4.24 -6.96 27.91
CA TYR A 310 -3.71 -7.18 29.26
C TYR A 310 -4.76 -7.07 30.38
N PHE A 311 -5.87 -6.36 30.15
CA PHE A 311 -6.89 -6.06 31.17
C PHE A 311 -8.30 -6.52 30.76
#